data_AF-A0A177EAD7-F1
#
_entry.id   AF-A0A177EAD7-F1
#
_cell.length_a   1.000
_cell.length_b   1.000
_cell.length_c   1.000
_cell.angle_alpha   90.00
_cell.angle_beta   90.00
_cell.angle_gamma   90.00
#
_symmetry.space_group_name_H-M   'P 1'
#
loop_
_entity.id
_entity.type
_entity.pdbx_description
1 polymer ?
#
loop_
_entity_poly.entity_id
_entity_poly.type
_entity_poly.pdbx_seq_one_letter_code
_entity_poly.pdbx_strand_id
1 'polypeptide(L)'
;MDRTRTILEYVKDEISSSAGDRALCARECAKITQAEKQILLLKIKKRMAQSIVTSACSVLETYTRWARILSPLQKVLSPINIVPGKRKPRKHLPLQKTVRNALLRLARSKRGELLQGITETVREELFGGQPSHPGLAKEIMLGHQIGAKKEVEERILGLYEEKARETAARKCQADIYLQRVLDTPGVKRFVPGIKPALRQRIARKVAGILLGGGGVTASDFLALLNQNNLDVLEKLFTTGFPKKEVKSLKNTLKEAMANYIAADPYPRIIELQRLPWSVEVRSLANQLSQKALSEMVKEDPHKYTSVLISHLKQTLEGKLLENPHKRVLRCIAATVSDTAQFEETFIGLVVSSALKGIGLGRVTKTARALSKGWSFQLKRRVKDVLRDLSQEKRIPRSSIYLIHANSFRWPASMGRLDLPDIPAVSAAKKAVIQEKKRERVLVEWVDNFSTVDIEVGSAVATISLLQYWIVTKALKAQSIDTAALKTQCATFHKHFDALLEQGLVTATHAPGPKKHGGSETGTFTLGVGNNFDTPSRWKNLLPEYVTQAERPQEHPKQYLTLVSLDSFISRSLKHQSPQQKAALISAIIAKFGHSESAVKERIEVLQKRGLVKEDSGTLEYIP
;
A
#
# COMPACT_ATOMS: atom_id res chain seq x y z
N MET A 1 12.53 38.98 -80.75
CA MET A 1 12.40 37.56 -80.35
C MET A 1 13.44 37.10 -79.34
N ASP A 2 14.58 37.78 -79.17
CA ASP A 2 15.66 37.35 -78.25
C ASP A 2 15.28 37.32 -76.76
N ARG A 3 14.60 38.33 -76.23
CA ARG A 3 14.43 38.53 -74.78
C ARG A 3 13.62 37.42 -74.09
N THR A 4 12.54 36.97 -74.72
CA THR A 4 11.70 35.84 -74.25
C THR A 4 12.50 34.54 -74.22
N ARG A 5 13.44 34.36 -75.16
CA ARG A 5 14.33 33.20 -75.23
C ARG A 5 15.35 33.23 -74.09
N THR A 6 15.99 34.37 -73.85
CA THR A 6 16.93 34.57 -72.74
C THR A 6 16.32 34.25 -71.37
N ILE A 7 15.07 34.65 -71.13
CA ILE A 7 14.38 34.37 -69.86
C ILE A 7 14.00 32.88 -69.74
N LEU A 8 13.59 32.25 -70.84
CA LEU A 8 13.30 30.81 -70.85
C LEU A 8 14.57 29.96 -70.73
N GLU A 9 15.71 30.41 -71.26
CA GLU A 9 17.04 29.82 -71.06
C GLU A 9 17.48 29.97 -69.61
N TYR A 10 17.36 31.15 -69.00
CA TYR A 10 17.59 31.30 -67.56
C TYR A 10 16.75 30.32 -66.72
N VAL A 11 15.44 30.20 -67.01
CA VAL A 11 14.58 29.25 -66.30
C VAL A 11 15.03 27.81 -66.54
N LYS A 12 15.49 27.47 -67.74
CA LYS A 12 16.05 26.15 -68.04
C LYS A 12 17.30 25.89 -67.20
N ASP A 13 18.24 26.83 -67.18
CA ASP A 13 19.54 26.71 -66.54
C ASP A 13 19.41 26.70 -65.01
N GLU A 14 18.52 27.52 -64.45
CA GLU A 14 18.23 27.51 -63.01
C GLU A 14 17.59 26.18 -62.58
N ILE A 15 16.75 25.58 -63.45
CA ILE A 15 16.16 24.25 -63.22
C ILE A 15 17.23 23.16 -63.32
N SER A 16 18.09 23.17 -64.34
CA SER A 16 19.04 22.08 -64.61
C SER A 16 20.30 22.12 -63.73
N SER A 17 20.89 23.30 -63.53
CA SER A 17 22.21 23.45 -62.90
C SER A 17 22.26 24.55 -61.82
N SER A 18 21.17 25.30 -61.57
CA SER A 18 21.15 26.42 -60.61
C SER A 18 22.24 27.48 -60.86
N ALA A 19 22.65 27.61 -62.13
CA ALA A 19 23.71 28.49 -62.60
C ALA A 19 23.20 29.57 -63.56
N GLY A 20 21.91 29.93 -63.48
CA GLY A 20 21.33 30.93 -64.37
C GLY A 20 21.85 32.34 -64.05
N ASP A 21 22.10 33.16 -65.07
CA ASP A 21 22.44 34.58 -64.89
C ASP A 21 21.23 35.38 -64.39
N ARG A 22 21.20 35.60 -63.07
CA ARG A 22 20.13 36.30 -62.36
C ARG A 22 20.03 37.76 -62.74
N ALA A 23 21.17 38.42 -62.99
CA ALA A 23 21.22 39.85 -63.30
C ALA A 23 20.70 40.12 -64.71
N LEU A 24 21.13 39.29 -65.68
CA LEU A 24 20.65 39.34 -67.05
C LEU A 24 19.14 39.05 -67.13
N CYS A 25 18.67 38.02 -66.42
CA CYS A 25 17.24 37.68 -66.40
C CYS A 25 16.38 38.80 -65.77
N ALA A 26 16.80 39.37 -64.64
CA ALA A 26 16.07 40.48 -64.00
C ALA A 26 15.98 41.71 -64.92
N ARG A 27 17.09 42.06 -65.60
CA ARG A 27 17.15 43.16 -66.56
C ARG A 27 16.20 42.96 -67.74
N GLU A 28 16.15 41.76 -68.30
CA GLU A 28 15.27 41.47 -69.44
C GLU A 28 13.80 41.31 -69.00
N CYS A 29 13.54 40.83 -67.78
CA CYS A 29 12.19 40.78 -67.19
C CYS A 29 11.55 42.18 -67.05
N ALA A 30 12.34 43.22 -66.80
CA ALA A 30 11.86 44.59 -66.67
C ALA A 30 11.41 45.22 -68.02
N LYS A 31 11.89 44.69 -69.15
CA LYS A 31 11.68 45.25 -70.50
C LYS A 31 10.56 44.57 -71.30
N ILE A 32 9.85 43.61 -70.69
CA ILE A 32 8.79 42.84 -71.35
C ILE A 32 7.47 43.61 -71.37
N THR A 33 6.75 43.55 -72.50
CA THR A 33 5.42 44.15 -72.64
C THR A 33 4.33 43.37 -71.88
N GLN A 34 3.19 43.99 -71.60
CA GLN A 34 2.08 43.36 -70.86
C GLN A 34 1.54 42.09 -71.55
N ALA A 35 1.47 42.07 -72.88
CA ALA A 35 1.01 40.93 -73.68
C ALA A 35 1.99 39.74 -73.63
N GLU A 36 3.29 40.03 -73.70
CA GLU A 36 4.35 39.00 -73.63
C GLU A 36 4.46 38.37 -72.23
N LYS A 37 4.16 39.12 -71.16
CA LYS A 37 4.20 38.61 -69.77
C LYS A 37 3.28 37.41 -69.54
N GLN A 38 2.04 37.44 -70.08
CA GLN A 38 1.08 36.35 -69.89
C GLN A 38 1.53 35.07 -70.61
N ILE A 39 2.01 35.20 -71.85
CA ILE A 39 2.50 34.09 -72.67
C ILE A 39 3.76 33.48 -72.02
N LEU A 40 4.69 34.32 -71.57
CA LEU A 40 5.92 33.89 -70.91
C LEU A 40 5.63 33.16 -69.59
N LEU A 41 4.71 33.68 -68.76
CA LEU A 41 4.30 33.02 -67.52
C LEU A 41 3.73 31.62 -67.78
N LEU A 42 2.94 31.46 -68.85
CA LEU A 42 2.36 30.16 -69.23
C LEU A 42 3.45 29.18 -69.69
N LYS A 43 4.42 29.65 -70.50
CA LYS A 43 5.58 28.85 -70.93
C LYS A 43 6.47 28.43 -69.76
N ILE A 44 6.76 29.35 -68.82
CA ILE A 44 7.54 29.07 -67.60
C ILE A 44 6.82 28.01 -66.76
N LYS A 45 5.52 28.20 -66.49
CA LYS A 45 4.72 27.22 -65.72
C LYS A 45 4.71 25.84 -66.37
N LYS A 46 4.55 25.77 -67.70
CA LYS A 46 4.57 24.51 -68.46
C LYS A 46 5.93 23.82 -68.35
N ARG A 47 7.03 24.58 -68.52
CA ARG A 47 8.39 24.05 -68.44
C ARG A 47 8.74 23.53 -67.05
N MET A 48 8.37 24.26 -65.99
CA MET A 48 8.53 23.81 -64.61
C MET A 48 7.72 22.53 -64.33
N ALA A 49 6.45 22.50 -64.72
CA ALA A 49 5.60 21.33 -64.51
C ALA A 49 6.14 20.10 -65.25
N GLN A 50 6.60 20.27 -66.49
CA GLN A 50 7.17 19.19 -67.29
C GLN A 50 8.46 18.67 -66.65
N SER A 51 9.38 19.54 -66.24
CA SER A 51 10.62 19.13 -65.57
C SER A 51 10.38 18.38 -64.25
N ILE A 52 9.33 18.70 -63.50
CA ILE A 52 8.95 17.95 -62.30
C ILE A 52 8.43 16.57 -62.68
N VAL A 53 7.50 16.49 -63.62
CA VAL A 53 6.82 15.24 -63.99
C VAL A 53 7.75 14.25 -64.70
N THR A 54 8.73 14.73 -65.48
CA THR A 54 9.72 13.90 -66.16
C THR A 54 10.99 13.66 -65.33
N SER A 55 10.98 13.99 -64.03
CA SER A 55 12.16 13.78 -63.18
C SER A 55 12.41 12.28 -62.98
N ALA A 56 13.65 11.86 -63.24
CA ALA A 56 14.10 10.49 -62.95
C ALA A 56 14.28 10.24 -61.44
N CYS A 57 14.49 11.31 -60.66
CA CYS A 57 14.72 11.28 -59.22
C CYS A 57 13.51 10.77 -58.42
N SER A 58 13.71 10.48 -57.14
CA SER A 58 12.62 10.18 -56.22
C SER A 58 11.70 11.40 -56.02
N VAL A 59 10.48 11.15 -55.53
CA VAL A 59 9.51 12.24 -55.25
C VAL A 59 10.07 13.22 -54.22
N LEU A 60 10.81 12.71 -53.22
CA LEU A 60 11.42 13.52 -52.16
C LEU A 60 12.62 14.33 -52.65
N GLU A 61 13.50 13.75 -53.46
CA GLU A 61 14.61 14.47 -54.10
C GLU A 61 14.08 15.59 -55.02
N THR A 62 13.03 15.29 -55.77
CA THR A 62 12.37 16.29 -56.62
C THR A 62 11.78 17.41 -55.76
N TYR A 63 11.08 17.06 -54.67
CA TYR A 63 10.54 18.04 -53.73
C TYR A 63 11.64 18.94 -53.13
N THR A 64 12.72 18.36 -52.61
CA THR A 64 13.81 19.10 -51.95
C THR A 64 14.57 20.00 -52.94
N ARG A 65 14.83 19.51 -54.15
CA ARG A 65 15.38 20.30 -55.26
C ARG A 65 14.50 21.51 -55.58
N TRP A 66 13.19 21.30 -55.77
CA TRP A 66 12.27 22.38 -56.11
C TRP A 66 12.02 23.36 -54.96
N ALA A 67 12.12 22.93 -53.70
CA ALA A 67 12.09 23.83 -52.55
C ALA A 67 13.26 24.83 -52.57
N ARG A 68 14.45 24.42 -53.04
CA ARG A 68 15.63 25.30 -53.19
C ARG A 68 15.51 26.25 -54.38
N ILE A 69 14.97 25.76 -55.50
CA ILE A 69 14.92 26.52 -56.78
C ILE A 69 13.75 27.52 -56.83
N LEU A 70 12.63 27.23 -56.14
CA LEU A 70 11.40 28.02 -56.26
C LEU A 70 11.54 29.48 -55.76
N SER A 71 12.23 29.70 -54.64
CA SER A 71 12.38 31.04 -54.06
C SER A 71 13.25 31.96 -54.93
N PRO A 72 14.46 31.54 -55.37
CA PRO A 72 15.26 32.29 -56.36
C PRO A 72 14.49 32.60 -57.64
N LEU A 73 13.80 31.61 -58.22
CA LEU A 73 12.99 31.80 -59.42
C LEU A 73 11.87 32.82 -59.21
N GLN A 74 11.13 32.75 -58.10
CA GLN A 74 10.06 33.71 -57.82
C GLN A 74 10.57 35.14 -57.67
N LYS A 75 11.75 35.31 -57.05
CA LYS A 75 12.35 36.63 -56.82
C LYS A 75 12.77 37.27 -58.15
N VAL A 76 13.49 36.53 -58.98
CA VAL A 76 14.02 37.03 -60.28
C VAL A 76 12.88 37.29 -61.28
N LEU A 77 11.85 36.44 -61.30
CA LEU A 77 10.72 36.59 -62.21
C LEU A 77 9.65 37.59 -61.71
N SER A 78 9.78 38.13 -60.50
CA SER A 78 8.79 39.04 -59.89
C SER A 78 8.37 40.24 -60.77
N PRO A 79 9.21 40.84 -61.63
CA PRO A 79 8.80 41.94 -62.53
C PRO A 79 7.73 41.55 -63.58
N ILE A 80 7.53 40.26 -63.82
CA ILE A 80 6.52 39.72 -64.76
C ILE A 80 5.11 39.73 -64.13
N ASN A 81 4.98 39.89 -62.80
CA ASN A 81 3.74 39.72 -62.05
C ASN A 81 2.94 41.04 -61.87
N ILE A 82 2.29 41.52 -62.93
CA ILE A 82 1.45 42.73 -62.89
C ILE A 82 -0.03 42.36 -63.10
N VAL A 83 -0.89 42.75 -62.17
CA VAL A 83 -2.36 42.71 -62.34
C VAL A 83 -2.77 43.97 -63.11
N PRO A 84 -3.58 43.87 -64.18
CA PRO A 84 -4.11 45.05 -64.86
C PRO A 84 -4.80 45.97 -63.84
N GLY A 85 -4.38 47.24 -63.75
CA GLY A 85 -5.04 48.26 -62.93
C GLY A 85 -4.56 48.46 -61.47
N LYS A 86 -3.56 47.74 -60.95
CA LYS A 86 -3.00 48.01 -59.60
C LYS A 86 -1.50 48.35 -59.64
N ARG A 87 -1.11 49.52 -59.10
CA ARG A 87 0.27 50.04 -59.06
C ARG A 87 1.26 49.24 -58.18
N LYS A 88 0.80 48.31 -57.32
CA LYS A 88 1.68 47.47 -56.49
C LYS A 88 1.76 46.03 -57.06
N PRO A 89 2.96 45.53 -57.43
CA PRO A 89 3.14 44.13 -57.83
C PRO A 89 2.78 43.19 -56.66
N ARG A 90 2.16 42.04 -56.94
CA ARG A 90 2.05 40.99 -55.91
C ARG A 90 3.45 40.50 -55.59
N LYS A 91 3.82 40.47 -54.31
CA LYS A 91 5.15 40.02 -53.84
C LYS A 91 5.55 38.61 -54.33
N HIS A 92 4.59 37.78 -54.77
CA HIS A 92 4.85 36.40 -55.24
C HIS A 92 4.05 36.03 -56.50
N LEU A 93 4.73 35.41 -57.47
CA LEU A 93 4.11 34.72 -58.61
C LEU A 93 3.41 33.43 -58.15
N PRO A 94 2.32 32.99 -58.80
CA PRO A 94 1.62 31.74 -58.46
C PRO A 94 2.37 30.47 -58.91
N LEU A 95 3.71 30.50 -58.98
CA LEU A 95 4.54 29.36 -59.35
C LEU A 95 4.49 28.25 -58.31
N GLN A 96 4.28 28.59 -57.04
CA GLN A 96 4.15 27.62 -55.95
C GLN A 96 2.97 26.66 -56.15
N LYS A 97 1.84 27.15 -56.68
CA LYS A 97 0.68 26.32 -57.02
C LYS A 97 1.00 25.37 -58.18
N THR A 98 1.74 25.84 -59.18
CA THR A 98 2.18 25.01 -60.32
C THR A 98 3.12 23.90 -59.87
N VAL A 99 4.15 24.23 -59.07
CA VAL A 99 5.09 23.26 -58.53
C VAL A 99 4.38 22.25 -57.64
N ARG A 100 3.49 22.70 -56.75
CA ARG A 100 2.68 21.81 -55.91
C ARG A 100 1.83 20.83 -56.74
N ASN A 101 1.11 21.31 -57.75
CA ASN A 101 0.28 20.46 -58.60
C ASN A 101 1.12 19.47 -59.42
N ALA A 102 2.28 19.88 -59.91
CA ALA A 102 3.19 19.00 -60.64
C ALA A 102 3.82 17.94 -59.72
N LEU A 103 4.21 18.30 -58.50
CA LEU A 103 4.68 17.35 -57.48
C LEU A 103 3.60 16.35 -57.10
N LEU A 104 2.33 16.76 -57.00
CA LEU A 104 1.21 15.84 -56.77
C LEU A 104 0.97 14.91 -57.96
N ARG A 105 1.18 15.37 -59.20
CA ARG A 105 1.11 14.52 -60.39
C ARG A 105 2.25 13.50 -60.42
N LEU A 106 3.48 13.93 -60.13
CA LEU A 106 4.63 13.03 -59.99
C LEU A 106 4.43 12.01 -58.88
N ALA A 107 3.94 12.44 -57.72
CA ALA A 107 3.64 11.55 -56.60
C ALA A 107 2.53 10.53 -56.93
N ARG A 108 1.56 10.89 -57.79
CA ARG A 108 0.56 9.95 -58.31
C ARG A 108 1.16 8.96 -59.30
N SER A 109 2.00 9.40 -60.24
CA SER A 109 2.64 8.50 -61.22
C SER A 109 3.66 7.56 -60.56
N LYS A 110 4.30 8.00 -59.48
CA LYS A 110 5.26 7.22 -58.67
C LYS A 110 4.66 6.74 -57.34
N ARG A 111 3.35 6.48 -57.29
CA ARG A 111 2.66 6.08 -56.06
C ARG A 111 3.27 4.84 -55.41
N GLY A 112 3.61 3.82 -56.20
CA GLY A 112 4.23 2.59 -55.71
C GLY A 112 5.56 2.84 -55.01
N GLU A 113 6.48 3.54 -55.69
CA GLU A 113 7.78 3.96 -55.15
C GLU A 113 7.62 4.80 -53.87
N LEU A 114 6.68 5.75 -53.86
CA LEU A 114 6.42 6.59 -52.68
C LEU A 114 5.95 5.76 -51.47
N LEU A 115 5.01 4.83 -51.69
CA LEU A 115 4.50 3.98 -50.62
C LEU A 115 5.58 3.01 -50.12
N GLN A 116 6.40 2.47 -51.02
CA GLN A 116 7.52 1.61 -50.68
C GLN A 116 8.58 2.36 -49.87
N GLY A 117 9.00 3.55 -50.32
CA GLY A 117 9.96 4.39 -49.60
C GLY A 117 9.49 4.80 -48.20
N ILE A 118 8.21 5.14 -48.03
CA ILE A 118 7.62 5.36 -46.69
C ILE A 118 7.73 4.09 -45.83
N THR A 119 7.46 2.93 -46.40
CA THR A 119 7.48 1.65 -45.66
C THR A 119 8.90 1.29 -45.22
N GLU A 120 9.87 1.39 -46.13
CA GLU A 120 11.28 1.11 -45.87
C GLU A 120 11.84 2.08 -44.82
N THR A 121 11.62 3.38 -44.99
CA THR A 121 12.09 4.40 -44.05
C THR A 121 11.48 4.20 -42.65
N VAL A 122 10.18 3.93 -42.56
CA VAL A 122 9.52 3.66 -41.27
C VAL A 122 10.04 2.36 -40.66
N ARG A 123 10.31 1.33 -41.47
CA ARG A 123 10.90 0.08 -40.99
C ARG A 123 12.31 0.30 -40.45
N GLU A 124 13.14 1.06 -41.14
CA GLU A 124 14.47 1.43 -40.66
C GLU A 124 14.40 2.23 -39.36
N GLU A 125 13.49 3.20 -39.24
CA GLU A 125 13.32 3.97 -37.99
C GLU A 125 12.84 3.08 -36.82
N LEU A 126 11.99 2.08 -37.07
CA LEU A 126 11.43 1.20 -36.02
C LEU A 126 12.36 0.04 -35.63
N PHE A 127 13.17 -0.47 -36.57
CA PHE A 127 13.98 -1.67 -36.37
C PHE A 127 15.49 -1.40 -36.35
N GLY A 128 15.98 -0.33 -37.00
CA GLY A 128 17.40 -0.05 -37.22
C GLY A 128 18.04 0.99 -36.29
N GLY A 129 17.25 1.70 -35.47
CA GLY A 129 17.79 2.64 -34.45
C GLY A 129 18.48 3.90 -35.00
N GLN A 130 18.39 4.17 -36.30
CA GLN A 130 19.01 5.33 -36.95
C GLN A 130 18.19 6.62 -36.76
N PRO A 131 18.84 7.81 -36.79
CA PRO A 131 18.16 9.10 -36.62
C PRO A 131 17.14 9.34 -37.73
N SER A 132 16.11 10.10 -37.36
CA SER A 132 14.93 10.30 -38.20
C SER A 132 15.27 10.89 -39.58
N HIS A 133 14.68 10.29 -40.62
CA HIS A 133 14.85 10.78 -41.98
C HIS A 133 14.12 12.13 -42.13
N PRO A 134 14.83 13.25 -42.42
CA PRO A 134 14.25 14.59 -42.44
C PRO A 134 13.17 14.78 -43.53
N GLY A 135 13.00 13.80 -44.43
CA GLY A 135 11.99 13.77 -45.47
C GLY A 135 10.69 13.02 -45.14
N LEU A 136 10.67 12.13 -44.14
CA LEU A 136 9.57 11.17 -43.93
C LEU A 136 8.22 11.86 -43.71
N ALA A 137 8.20 12.94 -42.93
CA ALA A 137 6.97 13.70 -42.67
C ALA A 137 6.35 14.29 -43.95
N LYS A 138 7.19 14.66 -44.92
CA LYS A 138 6.75 15.21 -46.21
C LYS A 138 6.24 14.11 -47.13
N GLU A 139 6.85 12.94 -47.12
CA GLU A 139 6.40 11.77 -47.91
C GLU A 139 5.04 11.28 -47.43
N ILE A 140 4.86 11.15 -46.10
CA ILE A 140 3.55 10.82 -45.49
C ILE A 140 2.50 11.87 -45.89
N MET A 141 2.85 13.17 -45.84
CA MET A 141 1.96 14.24 -46.26
C MET A 141 1.59 14.14 -47.75
N LEU A 142 2.55 13.85 -48.64
CA LEU A 142 2.30 13.69 -50.07
C LEU A 142 1.41 12.48 -50.34
N GLY A 143 1.65 11.35 -49.68
CA GLY A 143 0.80 10.15 -49.73
C GLY A 143 -0.65 10.44 -49.35
N HIS A 144 -0.86 11.25 -48.31
CA HIS A 144 -2.20 11.73 -47.94
C HIS A 144 -2.84 12.61 -49.02
N GLN A 145 -2.07 13.52 -49.63
CA GLN A 145 -2.59 14.48 -50.63
C GLN A 145 -2.93 13.84 -51.98
N ILE A 146 -2.35 12.68 -52.30
CA ILE A 146 -2.66 11.94 -53.53
C ILE A 146 -3.84 10.96 -53.38
N GLY A 147 -4.49 10.91 -52.22
CA GLY A 147 -5.63 10.02 -51.95
C GLY A 147 -5.24 8.64 -51.39
N ALA A 148 -3.95 8.34 -51.23
CA ALA A 148 -3.45 7.07 -50.69
C ALA A 148 -3.44 7.03 -49.15
N LYS A 149 -4.32 7.79 -48.48
CA LYS A 149 -4.29 7.96 -47.02
C LYS A 149 -4.42 6.63 -46.28
N LYS A 150 -5.42 5.83 -46.63
CA LYS A 150 -5.71 4.57 -45.95
C LYS A 150 -4.53 3.60 -46.04
N GLU A 151 -3.94 3.46 -47.22
CA GLU A 151 -2.78 2.59 -47.48
C GLU A 151 -1.54 3.01 -46.68
N VAL A 152 -1.24 4.32 -46.64
CA VAL A 152 -0.13 4.84 -45.82
C VAL A 152 -0.37 4.54 -44.34
N GLU A 153 -1.57 4.82 -43.84
CA GLU A 153 -1.91 4.58 -42.43
C GLU A 153 -1.88 3.08 -42.07
N GLU A 154 -2.35 2.19 -42.95
CA GLU A 154 -2.34 0.74 -42.74
C GLU A 154 -0.93 0.13 -42.80
N ARG A 155 -0.08 0.57 -43.74
CA ARG A 155 1.32 0.11 -43.81
C ARG A 155 2.11 0.53 -42.58
N ILE A 156 1.99 1.81 -42.18
CA ILE A 156 2.63 2.31 -40.95
C ILE A 156 2.14 1.54 -39.73
N LEU A 157 0.81 1.37 -39.59
CA LEU A 157 0.23 0.63 -38.47
C LEU A 157 0.74 -0.82 -38.46
N GLY A 158 0.81 -1.48 -39.61
CA GLY A 158 1.33 -2.84 -39.76
C GLY A 158 2.77 -3.00 -39.26
N LEU A 159 3.65 -2.05 -39.57
CA LEU A 159 5.04 -2.06 -39.08
C LEU A 159 5.13 -1.87 -37.56
N TYR A 160 4.29 -1.02 -36.98
CA TYR A 160 4.20 -0.90 -35.52
C TYR A 160 3.67 -2.18 -34.86
N GLU A 161 2.67 -2.83 -35.46
CA GLU A 161 2.17 -4.13 -34.99
C GLU A 161 3.25 -5.21 -35.09
N GLU A 162 3.99 -5.27 -36.19
CA GLU A 162 5.12 -6.19 -36.39
C GLU A 162 6.19 -5.99 -35.32
N LYS A 163 6.58 -4.74 -35.04
CA LYS A 163 7.57 -4.43 -34.00
C LYS A 163 7.09 -4.79 -32.59
N ALA A 164 5.80 -4.57 -32.32
CA ALA A 164 5.19 -4.97 -31.06
C ALA A 164 5.17 -6.50 -30.90
N ARG A 165 4.87 -7.25 -31.97
CA ARG A 165 4.92 -8.72 -31.95
C ARG A 165 6.34 -9.24 -31.77
N GLU A 166 7.33 -8.66 -32.44
CA GLU A 166 8.75 -9.01 -32.25
C GLU A 166 9.17 -8.81 -30.78
N THR A 167 8.76 -7.69 -30.17
CA THR A 167 9.05 -7.43 -28.76
C THR A 167 8.35 -8.43 -27.85
N ALA A 168 7.08 -8.73 -28.11
CA ALA A 168 6.31 -9.70 -27.34
C ALA A 168 6.90 -11.12 -27.44
N ALA A 169 7.42 -11.51 -28.61
CA ALA A 169 8.06 -12.81 -28.83
C ALA A 169 9.40 -12.97 -28.09
N ARG A 170 10.10 -11.87 -27.80
CA ARG A 170 11.38 -11.87 -27.06
C ARG A 170 11.17 -11.78 -25.55
N LYS A 171 10.26 -12.58 -25.00
CA LYS A 171 10.02 -12.68 -23.56
C LYS A 171 11.29 -13.20 -22.87
N CYS A 172 11.71 -12.52 -21.83
CA CYS A 172 12.95 -12.79 -21.09
C CYS A 172 12.71 -12.51 -19.61
N GLN A 173 13.75 -12.19 -18.84
CA GLN A 173 13.58 -11.76 -17.45
C GLN A 173 12.62 -10.56 -17.38
N ALA A 174 11.77 -10.55 -16.34
CA ALA A 174 10.61 -9.66 -16.28
C ALA A 174 10.98 -8.17 -16.33
N ASP A 175 12.08 -7.79 -15.70
CA ASP A 175 12.64 -6.44 -15.72
C ASP A 175 13.09 -6.00 -17.12
N ILE A 176 13.88 -6.82 -17.79
CA ILE A 176 14.37 -6.56 -19.15
C ILE A 176 13.18 -6.52 -20.12
N TYR A 177 12.24 -7.46 -19.98
CA TYR A 177 11.07 -7.52 -20.83
C TYR A 177 10.16 -6.30 -20.67
N LEU A 178 9.83 -5.91 -19.44
CA LEU A 178 8.95 -4.77 -19.19
C LEU A 178 9.61 -3.44 -19.53
N GLN A 179 10.93 -3.33 -19.38
CA GLN A 179 11.69 -2.20 -19.90
C GLN A 179 11.62 -2.14 -21.44
N ARG A 180 11.78 -3.27 -22.14
CA ARG A 180 11.59 -3.34 -23.61
C ARG A 180 10.17 -2.94 -24.04
N VAL A 181 9.15 -3.33 -23.28
CA VAL A 181 7.76 -2.91 -23.52
C VAL A 181 7.63 -1.39 -23.45
N LEU A 182 8.25 -0.75 -22.46
CA LEU A 182 8.25 0.72 -22.31
C LEU A 182 9.01 1.43 -23.44
N ASP A 183 10.07 0.80 -23.93
CA ASP A 183 10.93 1.33 -24.99
C ASP A 183 10.41 1.04 -26.41
N THR A 184 9.38 0.20 -26.53
CA THR A 184 8.78 -0.13 -27.84
C THR A 184 8.22 1.12 -28.51
N PRO A 185 8.62 1.41 -29.76
CA PRO A 185 8.01 2.47 -30.55
C PRO A 185 6.49 2.32 -30.61
N GLY A 186 5.75 3.42 -30.50
CA GLY A 186 4.28 3.44 -30.43
C GLY A 186 3.74 3.53 -29.00
N VAL A 187 4.58 3.30 -27.98
CA VAL A 187 4.25 3.53 -26.56
C VAL A 187 4.55 4.98 -26.16
N LYS A 188 5.80 5.44 -26.35
CA LYS A 188 6.22 6.84 -26.08
C LYS A 188 6.74 7.58 -27.31
N ARG A 189 7.27 6.87 -28.31
CA ARG A 189 7.93 7.44 -29.49
C ARG A 189 7.15 7.13 -30.76
N PHE A 190 6.97 8.14 -31.62
CA PHE A 190 6.31 8.01 -32.93
C PHE A 190 7.18 8.61 -34.01
N VAL A 191 7.20 8.01 -35.20
CA VAL A 191 7.88 8.58 -36.37
C VAL A 191 7.23 9.91 -36.77
N PRO A 192 8.00 10.88 -37.31
CA PRO A 192 7.47 12.20 -37.63
C PRO A 192 6.45 12.17 -38.78
N GLY A 193 5.53 13.14 -38.79
CA GLY A 193 4.48 13.25 -39.82
C GLY A 193 3.21 12.45 -39.55
N ILE A 194 3.19 11.55 -38.56
CA ILE A 194 1.97 10.86 -38.14
C ILE A 194 1.01 11.82 -37.43
N LYS A 195 -0.23 11.89 -37.91
CA LYS A 195 -1.31 12.68 -37.30
C LYS A 195 -1.77 12.11 -35.95
N PRO A 196 -2.28 12.93 -35.02
CA PRO A 196 -2.71 12.48 -33.68
C PRO A 196 -3.68 11.30 -33.67
N ALA A 197 -4.63 11.26 -34.62
CA ALA A 197 -5.60 10.16 -34.73
C ALA A 197 -4.94 8.80 -35.02
N LEU A 198 -3.92 8.76 -35.89
CA LEU A 198 -3.17 7.53 -36.17
C LEU A 198 -2.25 7.17 -35.01
N ARG A 199 -1.63 8.15 -34.32
CA ARG A 199 -0.85 7.88 -33.10
C ARG A 199 -1.68 7.18 -32.03
N GLN A 200 -2.91 7.63 -31.80
CA GLN A 200 -3.82 6.96 -30.85
C GLN A 200 -4.19 5.54 -31.28
N ARG A 201 -4.41 5.29 -32.58
CA ARG A 201 -4.67 3.95 -33.11
C ARG A 201 -3.46 3.03 -32.93
N ILE A 202 -2.27 3.51 -33.25
CA ILE A 202 -0.99 2.80 -33.04
C ILE A 202 -0.83 2.46 -31.56
N ALA A 203 -0.94 3.46 -30.66
CA ALA A 203 -0.79 3.25 -29.23
C ALA A 203 -1.74 2.18 -28.68
N ARG A 204 -3.01 2.18 -29.11
CA ARG A 204 -3.98 1.15 -28.71
C ARG A 204 -3.61 -0.24 -29.24
N LYS A 205 -3.21 -0.35 -30.50
CA LYS A 205 -2.85 -1.63 -31.12
C LYS A 205 -1.57 -2.22 -30.53
N VAL A 206 -0.52 -1.40 -30.39
CA VAL A 206 0.75 -1.78 -29.76
C VAL A 206 0.52 -2.19 -28.30
N ALA A 207 -0.21 -1.39 -27.52
CA ALA A 207 -0.53 -1.73 -26.13
C ALA A 207 -1.35 -3.03 -26.04
N GLY A 208 -2.32 -3.24 -26.93
CA GLY A 208 -3.10 -4.48 -26.97
C GLY A 208 -2.26 -5.73 -27.25
N ILE A 209 -1.21 -5.63 -28.07
CA ILE A 209 -0.28 -6.73 -28.36
C ILE A 209 0.69 -6.96 -27.19
N LEU A 210 1.27 -5.89 -26.64
CA LEU A 210 2.29 -6.00 -25.58
C LEU A 210 1.68 -6.37 -24.21
N LEU A 211 0.47 -5.87 -23.91
CA LEU A 211 -0.16 -6.00 -22.59
C LEU A 211 -1.31 -7.02 -22.58
N GLY A 212 -1.89 -7.33 -23.74
CA GLY A 212 -2.97 -8.31 -23.88
C GLY A 212 -2.45 -9.71 -24.25
N GLY A 213 -3.30 -10.73 -24.13
CA GLY A 213 -3.06 -12.06 -24.73
C GLY A 213 -1.85 -12.85 -24.21
N GLY A 214 -1.33 -12.55 -23.01
CA GLY A 214 -0.19 -13.26 -22.41
C GLY A 214 1.17 -12.53 -22.50
N GLY A 215 1.21 -11.30 -23.02
CA GLY A 215 2.43 -10.47 -23.03
C GLY A 215 2.94 -10.17 -21.62
N VAL A 216 2.23 -9.33 -20.85
CA VAL A 216 2.52 -9.04 -19.44
C VAL A 216 1.59 -9.85 -18.53
N THR A 217 2.17 -10.72 -17.71
CA THR A 217 1.44 -11.64 -16.82
C THR A 217 1.67 -11.35 -15.34
N ALA A 218 0.85 -11.95 -14.47
CA ALA A 218 0.99 -11.79 -13.02
C ALA A 218 2.34 -12.32 -12.51
N SER A 219 2.90 -13.35 -13.17
CA SER A 219 4.24 -13.87 -12.89
C SER A 219 5.34 -12.82 -13.12
N ASP A 220 5.21 -11.99 -14.15
CA ASP A 220 6.19 -10.96 -14.47
C ASP A 220 6.20 -9.88 -13.37
N PHE A 221 5.01 -9.47 -12.93
CA PHE A 221 4.87 -8.51 -11.83
C PHE A 221 5.31 -9.11 -10.48
N LEU A 222 5.01 -10.38 -10.22
CA LEU A 222 5.47 -11.07 -9.03
C LEU A 222 7.00 -11.17 -8.99
N ALA A 223 7.64 -11.46 -10.12
CA ALA A 223 9.10 -11.48 -10.24
C ALA A 223 9.70 -10.11 -9.89
N LEU A 224 9.13 -9.02 -10.42
CA LEU A 224 9.58 -7.66 -10.09
C LEU A 224 9.40 -7.30 -8.61
N LEU A 225 8.30 -7.72 -7.99
CA LEU A 225 8.09 -7.54 -6.55
C LEU A 225 9.14 -8.30 -5.73
N ASN A 226 9.41 -9.56 -6.10
CA ASN A 226 10.43 -10.39 -5.43
C ASN A 226 11.86 -9.87 -5.61
N GLN A 227 12.18 -9.30 -6.77
CA GLN A 227 13.49 -8.74 -7.09
C GLN A 227 13.66 -7.29 -6.59
N ASN A 228 12.63 -6.71 -5.95
CA ASN A 228 12.60 -5.32 -5.51
C ASN A 228 12.88 -4.29 -6.63
N ASN A 229 12.54 -4.63 -7.88
CA ASN A 229 12.79 -3.81 -9.06
C ASN A 229 11.51 -3.04 -9.46
N LEU A 230 11.26 -1.98 -8.70
CA LEU A 230 9.95 -1.33 -8.61
C LEU A 230 9.78 -0.13 -9.54
N ASP A 231 10.89 0.43 -10.03
CA ASP A 231 10.90 1.56 -10.96
C ASP A 231 10.22 1.22 -12.29
N VAL A 232 10.41 -0.02 -12.76
CA VAL A 232 9.78 -0.51 -14.00
C VAL A 232 8.27 -0.64 -13.82
N LEU A 233 7.83 -1.14 -12.66
CA LEU A 233 6.40 -1.19 -12.29
C LEU A 233 5.78 0.21 -12.27
N GLU A 234 6.42 1.17 -11.61
CA GLU A 234 5.92 2.55 -11.57
C GLU A 234 5.82 3.17 -12.97
N LYS A 235 6.86 2.96 -13.80
CA LYS A 235 6.88 3.46 -15.19
C LYS A 235 5.74 2.89 -16.03
N LEU A 236 5.32 1.63 -15.82
CA LEU A 236 4.19 1.06 -16.57
C LEU A 236 2.86 1.77 -16.28
N PHE A 237 2.63 2.20 -15.04
CA PHE A 237 1.39 2.89 -14.66
C PHE A 237 1.42 4.40 -14.91
N THR A 238 2.61 4.99 -15.02
CA THR A 238 2.77 6.42 -15.37
C THR A 238 2.90 6.65 -16.87
N THR A 239 3.21 5.62 -17.64
CA THR A 239 3.21 5.67 -19.10
C THR A 239 1.77 5.78 -19.60
N GLY A 240 1.50 6.75 -20.46
CA GLY A 240 0.15 7.13 -20.95
C GLY A 240 -0.55 6.09 -21.83
N PHE A 241 -0.61 4.84 -21.38
CA PHE A 241 -1.37 3.77 -22.03
C PHE A 241 -2.86 4.10 -22.08
N PRO A 242 -3.60 3.56 -23.06
CA PRO A 242 -5.03 3.77 -23.12
C PRO A 242 -5.75 3.13 -21.92
N LYS A 243 -6.90 3.71 -21.55
CA LYS A 243 -7.61 3.39 -20.28
C LYS A 243 -7.96 1.90 -20.12
N LYS A 244 -8.28 1.21 -21.21
CA LYS A 244 -8.69 -0.21 -21.18
C LYS A 244 -7.51 -1.10 -20.77
N GLU A 245 -6.34 -0.80 -21.29
CA GLU A 245 -5.10 -1.54 -21.06
C GLU A 245 -4.56 -1.24 -19.65
N VAL A 246 -4.66 0.00 -19.18
CA VAL A 246 -4.37 0.35 -17.78
C VAL A 246 -5.25 -0.45 -16.81
N LYS A 247 -6.54 -0.66 -17.14
CA LYS A 247 -7.43 -1.52 -16.33
C LYS A 247 -6.96 -2.97 -16.32
N SER A 248 -6.48 -3.49 -17.46
CA SER A 248 -5.91 -4.84 -17.54
C SER A 248 -4.66 -4.97 -16.67
N LEU A 249 -3.73 -4.02 -16.76
CA LEU A 249 -2.52 -3.98 -15.92
C LEU A 249 -2.85 -3.94 -14.42
N LYS A 250 -3.89 -3.19 -14.03
CA LYS A 250 -4.37 -3.15 -12.63
C LYS A 250 -4.87 -4.52 -12.16
N ASN A 251 -5.55 -5.28 -13.02
CA ASN A 251 -5.99 -6.63 -12.69
C ASN A 251 -4.81 -7.60 -12.55
N THR A 252 -3.85 -7.53 -13.47
CA THR A 252 -2.61 -8.34 -13.41
C THR A 252 -1.80 -8.03 -12.14
N LEU A 253 -1.69 -6.76 -11.76
CA LEU A 253 -1.04 -6.34 -10.51
C LEU A 253 -1.79 -6.82 -9.28
N LYS A 254 -3.12 -6.77 -9.30
CA LYS A 254 -3.93 -7.30 -8.20
C LYS A 254 -3.66 -8.78 -7.94
N GLU A 255 -3.55 -9.58 -9.00
CA GLU A 255 -3.22 -11.00 -8.90
C GLU A 255 -1.79 -11.21 -8.38
N ALA A 256 -0.81 -10.50 -8.94
CA ALA A 256 0.58 -10.58 -8.50
C ALA A 256 0.77 -10.18 -7.02
N MET A 257 0.12 -9.10 -6.59
CA MET A 257 0.12 -8.65 -5.19
C MET A 257 -0.48 -9.70 -4.25
N ALA A 258 -1.58 -10.36 -4.65
CA ALA A 258 -2.18 -11.42 -3.84
C ALA A 258 -1.21 -12.58 -3.63
N ASN A 259 -0.52 -13.02 -4.69
CA ASN A 259 0.49 -14.09 -4.61
C ASN A 259 1.72 -13.67 -3.80
N TYR A 260 2.16 -12.42 -3.93
CA TYR A 260 3.29 -11.88 -3.16
C TYR A 260 3.01 -11.85 -1.65
N ILE A 261 1.78 -11.50 -1.27
CA ILE A 261 1.37 -11.45 0.13
C ILE A 261 1.25 -12.87 0.72
N ALA A 262 0.76 -13.85 -0.03
CA ALA A 262 0.48 -15.19 0.48
C ALA A 262 1.70 -15.91 1.11
N ALA A 263 2.92 -15.60 0.66
CA ALA A 263 4.14 -16.26 1.14
C ALA A 263 4.55 -15.87 2.57
N ASP A 264 4.60 -14.57 2.87
CA ASP A 264 4.87 -14.05 4.22
C ASP A 264 4.14 -12.72 4.45
N PRO A 265 2.87 -12.77 4.87
CA PRO A 265 1.97 -11.66 4.61
C PRO A 265 2.26 -10.37 5.36
N TYR A 266 2.67 -10.46 6.62
CA TYR A 266 2.91 -9.29 7.45
C TYR A 266 4.06 -8.41 6.91
N PRO A 267 5.29 -8.92 6.72
CA PRO A 267 6.37 -8.13 6.14
C PRO A 267 6.09 -7.74 4.69
N ARG A 268 5.50 -8.63 3.88
CA ARG A 268 5.19 -8.35 2.47
C ARG A 268 4.16 -7.22 2.32
N ILE A 269 3.16 -7.13 3.20
CA ILE A 269 2.22 -6.00 3.23
C ILE A 269 2.92 -4.69 3.58
N ILE A 270 3.84 -4.70 4.56
CA ILE A 270 4.61 -3.51 4.93
C ILE A 270 5.48 -3.05 3.77
N GLU A 271 6.18 -3.98 3.11
CA GLU A 271 6.96 -3.72 1.90
C GLU A 271 6.09 -3.08 0.82
N LEU A 272 4.94 -3.69 0.50
CA LEU A 272 4.00 -3.14 -0.49
C LEU A 272 3.52 -1.73 -0.15
N GLN A 273 3.26 -1.42 1.13
CA GLN A 273 2.82 -0.09 1.55
C GLN A 273 3.93 0.97 1.52
N ARG A 274 5.21 0.56 1.57
CA ARG A 274 6.36 1.47 1.47
C ARG A 274 6.66 1.89 0.03
N LEU A 275 6.12 1.18 -0.96
CA LEU A 275 6.36 1.47 -2.36
C LEU A 275 5.79 2.83 -2.80
N PRO A 276 6.49 3.57 -3.69
CA PRO A 276 6.06 4.86 -4.19
C PRO A 276 4.96 4.71 -5.24
N TRP A 277 3.83 4.11 -4.87
CA TRP A 277 2.71 3.94 -5.80
C TRP A 277 2.19 5.27 -6.30
N SER A 278 1.89 5.32 -7.60
CA SER A 278 1.03 6.36 -8.18
C SER A 278 -0.31 6.41 -7.43
N VAL A 279 -0.95 7.59 -7.43
CA VAL A 279 -2.19 7.83 -6.67
C VAL A 279 -3.26 6.76 -6.96
N GLU A 280 -3.36 6.34 -8.22
CA GLU A 280 -4.35 5.37 -8.68
C GLU A 280 -4.09 3.94 -8.21
N VAL A 281 -2.82 3.54 -8.09
CA VAL A 281 -2.43 2.18 -7.68
C VAL A 281 -2.34 2.08 -6.16
N ARG A 282 -2.05 3.18 -5.47
CA ARG A 282 -1.96 3.24 -4.01
C ARG A 282 -3.26 2.81 -3.33
N SER A 283 -4.41 3.22 -3.88
CA SER A 283 -5.71 2.80 -3.35
C SER A 283 -5.91 1.28 -3.48
N LEU A 284 -5.57 0.71 -4.64
CA LEU A 284 -5.64 -0.72 -4.90
C LEU A 284 -4.72 -1.51 -3.96
N ALA A 285 -3.46 -1.10 -3.84
CA ALA A 285 -2.47 -1.72 -2.96
C ALA A 285 -2.95 -1.73 -1.50
N ASN A 286 -3.49 -0.60 -1.02
CA ASN A 286 -4.04 -0.50 0.33
C ASN A 286 -5.26 -1.40 0.55
N GLN A 287 -6.21 -1.42 -0.40
CA GLN A 287 -7.41 -2.25 -0.30
C GLN A 287 -7.09 -3.74 -0.29
N LEU A 288 -6.18 -4.20 -1.17
CA LEU A 288 -5.77 -5.61 -1.23
C LEU A 288 -4.97 -6.01 0.00
N SER A 289 -4.04 -5.17 0.42
CA SER A 289 -3.27 -5.38 1.65
C SER A 289 -4.20 -5.52 2.85
N GLN A 290 -5.22 -4.65 2.95
CA GLN A 290 -6.19 -4.69 4.06
C GLN A 290 -7.07 -5.93 4.01
N LYS A 291 -7.53 -6.34 2.81
CA LYS A 291 -8.33 -7.54 2.64
C LYS A 291 -7.54 -8.80 3.04
N ALA A 292 -6.35 -8.98 2.46
CA ALA A 292 -5.49 -10.12 2.77
C ALA A 292 -5.16 -10.16 4.27
N LEU A 293 -4.79 -9.01 4.86
CA LEU A 293 -4.55 -8.90 6.30
C LEU A 293 -5.75 -9.35 7.13
N SER A 294 -6.95 -8.88 6.79
CA SER A 294 -8.15 -9.26 7.54
C SER A 294 -8.48 -10.75 7.41
N GLU A 295 -8.22 -11.39 6.27
CA GLU A 295 -8.47 -12.82 6.08
C GLU A 295 -7.51 -13.66 6.94
N MET A 296 -6.22 -13.36 6.91
CA MET A 296 -5.23 -14.16 7.66
C MET A 296 -5.28 -13.91 9.16
N VAL A 297 -5.63 -12.69 9.58
CA VAL A 297 -5.85 -12.42 11.01
C VAL A 297 -7.07 -13.19 11.53
N LYS A 298 -8.06 -13.48 10.68
CA LYS A 298 -9.18 -14.36 11.05
C LYS A 298 -8.78 -15.83 11.08
N GLU A 299 -7.87 -16.26 10.20
CA GLU A 299 -7.36 -17.63 10.19
C GLU A 299 -6.50 -17.95 11.42
N ASP A 300 -5.59 -17.04 11.80
CA ASP A 300 -4.73 -17.20 12.97
C ASP A 300 -4.67 -15.92 13.83
N PRO A 301 -5.73 -15.64 14.61
CA PRO A 301 -5.77 -14.44 15.46
C PRO A 301 -4.68 -14.44 16.54
N HIS A 302 -4.15 -15.61 16.92
CA HIS A 302 -3.15 -15.76 17.97
C HIS A 302 -1.77 -15.25 17.51
N LYS A 303 -1.32 -15.65 16.33
CA LYS A 303 -0.07 -15.16 15.73
C LYS A 303 -0.06 -13.63 15.63
N TYR A 304 -1.13 -13.06 15.09
CA TYR A 304 -1.20 -11.60 14.88
C TYR A 304 -1.42 -10.81 16.17
N THR A 305 -2.03 -11.42 17.19
CA THR A 305 -2.04 -10.88 18.56
C THR A 305 -0.61 -10.73 19.09
N SER A 306 0.23 -11.75 18.95
CA SER A 306 1.64 -11.69 19.36
C SER A 306 2.42 -10.60 18.62
N VAL A 307 2.26 -10.50 17.29
CA VAL A 307 2.89 -9.46 16.47
C VAL A 307 2.49 -8.06 16.94
N LEU A 308 1.19 -7.83 17.18
CA LEU A 308 0.67 -6.54 17.64
C LEU A 308 1.21 -6.17 19.03
N ILE A 309 1.24 -7.12 19.96
CA ILE A 309 1.75 -6.92 21.33
C ILE A 309 3.26 -6.64 21.33
N SER A 310 4.04 -7.33 20.51
CA SER A 310 5.47 -7.09 20.37
C SER A 310 5.78 -5.66 19.92
N HIS A 311 5.07 -5.16 18.90
CA HIS A 311 5.24 -3.78 18.42
C HIS A 311 4.76 -2.75 19.45
N LEU A 312 3.70 -3.05 20.20
CA LEU A 312 3.21 -2.22 21.29
C LEU A 312 4.24 -2.06 22.41
N LYS A 313 4.91 -3.16 22.83
CA LYS A 313 6.00 -3.13 23.81
C LYS A 313 7.13 -2.21 23.37
N GLN A 314 7.62 -2.40 22.15
CA GLN A 314 8.67 -1.54 21.57
C GLN A 314 8.29 -0.05 21.57
N THR A 315 7.01 0.25 21.31
CA THR A 315 6.50 1.62 21.32
C THR A 315 6.50 2.23 22.73
N LEU A 316 6.15 1.44 23.75
CA LEU A 316 6.14 1.88 25.15
C LEU A 316 7.55 2.11 25.68
N GLU A 317 8.52 1.31 25.24
CA GLU A 317 9.95 1.45 25.49
C GLU A 317 10.58 2.66 24.78
N GLY A 318 9.86 3.32 23.88
CA GLY A 318 10.27 4.59 23.25
C GLY A 318 10.68 4.50 21.79
N LYS A 319 10.55 3.34 21.13
CA LYS A 319 10.76 3.23 19.67
C LYS A 319 9.55 3.81 18.93
N LEU A 320 9.79 4.79 18.04
CA LEU A 320 8.73 5.37 17.22
C LEU A 320 8.28 4.38 16.14
N LEU A 321 7.00 4.02 16.12
CA LEU A 321 6.43 3.26 15.01
C LEU A 321 6.33 4.13 13.75
N GLU A 322 6.86 3.61 12.65
CA GLU A 322 6.67 4.21 11.33
C GLU A 322 5.19 4.18 10.88
N ASN A 323 4.83 5.05 9.94
CA ASN A 323 3.45 5.16 9.45
C ASN A 323 2.87 3.90 8.78
N PRO A 324 3.61 3.14 7.95
CA PRO A 324 3.09 1.89 7.35
C PRO A 324 2.72 0.87 8.43
N HIS A 325 3.61 0.69 9.41
CA HIS A 325 3.41 -0.16 10.58
C HIS A 325 2.15 0.24 11.35
N LYS A 326 1.95 1.53 11.65
CA LYS A 326 0.73 2.01 12.32
C LYS A 326 -0.56 1.65 11.59
N ARG A 327 -0.58 1.70 10.25
CA ARG A 327 -1.78 1.36 9.46
C ARG A 327 -2.07 -0.14 9.50
N VAL A 328 -1.05 -0.98 9.32
CA VAL A 328 -1.17 -2.44 9.40
C VAL A 328 -1.60 -2.87 10.80
N LEU A 329 -0.94 -2.35 11.85
CA LEU A 329 -1.27 -2.68 13.24
C LEU A 329 -2.70 -2.28 13.63
N ARG A 330 -3.22 -1.15 13.11
CA ARG A 330 -4.64 -0.78 13.31
C ARG A 330 -5.61 -1.76 12.67
N CYS A 331 -5.28 -2.28 11.50
CA CYS A 331 -6.12 -3.28 10.84
C CYS A 331 -6.10 -4.60 11.62
N ILE A 332 -4.92 -5.08 12.05
CA ILE A 332 -4.82 -6.24 12.94
C ILE A 332 -5.65 -6.01 14.19
N ALA A 333 -5.45 -4.87 14.85
CA ALA A 333 -6.14 -4.54 16.09
C ALA A 333 -7.66 -4.49 15.92
N ALA A 334 -8.18 -3.99 14.79
CA ALA A 334 -9.62 -4.00 14.51
C ALA A 334 -10.17 -5.43 14.47
N THR A 335 -9.42 -6.38 13.92
CA THR A 335 -9.85 -7.79 13.81
C THR A 335 -9.68 -8.57 15.12
N VAL A 336 -8.56 -8.39 15.84
CA VAL A 336 -8.30 -9.15 17.08
C VAL A 336 -8.89 -8.50 18.33
N SER A 337 -9.37 -7.25 18.27
CA SER A 337 -9.84 -6.51 19.46
C SER A 337 -11.04 -7.13 20.18
N ASP A 338 -11.81 -7.98 19.51
CA ASP A 338 -12.93 -8.72 20.10
C ASP A 338 -12.49 -10.07 20.71
N THR A 339 -11.23 -10.47 20.53
CA THR A 339 -10.72 -11.74 21.05
C THR A 339 -10.34 -11.61 22.53
N ALA A 340 -10.67 -12.65 23.31
CA ALA A 340 -10.34 -12.73 24.74
C ALA A 340 -8.85 -12.60 25.01
N GLN A 341 -8.06 -13.31 24.20
CA GLN A 341 -6.63 -13.37 24.37
C GLN A 341 -6.00 -12.00 24.17
N PHE A 342 -6.35 -11.29 23.09
CA PHE A 342 -5.80 -9.96 22.85
C PHE A 342 -6.20 -8.99 23.96
N GLU A 343 -7.47 -9.00 24.37
CA GLU A 343 -7.96 -8.14 25.45
C GLU A 343 -7.17 -8.37 26.75
N GLU A 344 -7.09 -9.61 27.24
CA GLU A 344 -6.33 -9.93 28.47
C GLU A 344 -4.84 -9.60 28.34
N THR A 345 -4.22 -9.96 27.21
CA THR A 345 -2.81 -9.72 26.95
C THR A 345 -2.50 -8.22 26.92
N PHE A 346 -3.36 -7.43 26.28
CA PHE A 346 -3.19 -5.99 26.18
C PHE A 346 -3.41 -5.28 27.52
N ILE A 347 -4.43 -5.69 28.29
CA ILE A 347 -4.66 -5.16 29.63
C ILE A 347 -3.49 -5.51 30.56
N GLY A 348 -2.98 -6.74 30.50
CA GLY A 348 -1.77 -7.16 31.22
C GLY A 348 -0.56 -6.31 30.86
N LEU A 349 -0.37 -5.98 29.56
CA LEU A 349 0.69 -5.09 29.12
C LEU A 349 0.52 -3.66 29.66
N VAL A 350 -0.70 -3.12 29.65
CA VAL A 350 -1.01 -1.77 30.18
C VAL A 350 -0.67 -1.70 31.67
N VAL A 351 -1.15 -2.67 32.46
CA VAL A 351 -0.89 -2.74 33.91
C VAL A 351 0.60 -2.92 34.17
N SER A 352 1.26 -3.88 33.51
CA SER A 352 2.70 -4.13 33.66
C SER A 352 3.53 -2.88 33.34
N SER A 353 3.17 -2.17 32.27
CA SER A 353 3.88 -0.94 31.87
C SER A 353 3.74 0.17 32.91
N ALA A 354 2.52 0.37 33.43
CA ALA A 354 2.29 1.35 34.48
C ALA A 354 3.05 1.03 35.77
N LEU A 355 3.02 -0.24 36.20
CA LEU A 355 3.75 -0.72 37.38
C LEU A 355 5.28 -0.61 37.22
N LYS A 356 5.80 -0.71 36.00
CA LYS A 356 7.22 -0.48 35.67
C LYS A 356 7.62 1.01 35.66
N GLY A 357 6.72 1.92 36.04
CA GLY A 357 6.97 3.36 36.05
C GLY A 357 6.88 4.04 34.69
N ILE A 358 6.37 3.36 33.65
CA ILE A 358 6.10 4.02 32.36
C ILE A 358 4.94 4.99 32.57
N GLY A 359 5.22 6.29 32.44
CA GLY A 359 4.24 7.34 32.70
C GLY A 359 2.90 7.10 32.00
N LEU A 360 1.80 7.16 32.75
CA LEU A 360 0.44 6.85 32.28
C LEU A 360 0.05 7.62 31.01
N GLY A 361 0.57 8.83 30.83
CA GLY A 361 0.38 9.62 29.61
C GLY A 361 0.95 8.96 28.34
N ARG A 362 2.11 8.29 28.44
CA ARG A 362 2.70 7.53 27.32
C ARG A 362 1.87 6.29 27.02
N VAL A 363 1.49 5.52 28.05
CA VAL A 363 0.63 4.34 27.91
C VAL A 363 -0.70 4.72 27.23
N THR A 364 -1.31 5.82 27.68
CA THR A 364 -2.54 6.38 27.11
C THR A 364 -2.36 6.79 25.65
N LYS A 365 -1.26 7.46 25.29
CA LYS A 365 -0.97 7.86 23.90
C LYS A 365 -0.81 6.64 22.98
N THR A 366 -0.09 5.62 23.42
CA THR A 366 0.10 4.37 22.67
C THR A 366 -1.23 3.64 22.46
N ALA A 367 -2.04 3.50 23.52
CA ALA A 367 -3.37 2.91 23.42
C ALA A 367 -4.27 3.69 22.45
N ARG A 368 -4.30 5.03 22.54
CA ARG A 368 -5.08 5.88 21.63
C ARG A 368 -4.63 5.73 20.17
N ALA A 369 -3.33 5.64 19.91
CA ALA A 369 -2.79 5.53 18.56
C ALA A 369 -3.31 4.30 17.79
N LEU A 370 -3.60 3.20 18.49
CA LEU A 370 -4.13 1.96 17.93
C LEU A 370 -5.62 1.75 18.19
N SER A 371 -6.25 2.55 19.06
CA SER A 371 -7.68 2.44 19.43
C SER A 371 -8.67 2.59 18.27
N LYS A 372 -8.24 3.11 17.12
CA LYS A 372 -9.09 3.24 15.94
C LYS A 372 -9.40 1.86 15.37
N GLY A 373 -10.62 1.39 15.64
CA GLY A 373 -11.10 0.06 15.24
C GLY A 373 -11.28 -0.90 16.41
N TRP A 374 -10.83 -0.57 17.63
CA TRP A 374 -11.10 -1.43 18.78
C TRP A 374 -12.58 -1.48 19.13
N SER A 375 -12.99 -2.65 19.62
CA SER A 375 -14.25 -2.87 20.31
C SER A 375 -14.50 -1.80 21.39
N PHE A 376 -15.78 -1.44 21.55
CA PHE A 376 -16.17 -0.48 22.59
C PHE A 376 -15.81 -1.00 23.99
N GLN A 377 -15.95 -2.31 24.21
CA GLN A 377 -15.64 -2.98 25.47
C GLN A 377 -14.16 -2.81 25.84
N LEU A 378 -13.24 -3.12 24.92
CA LEU A 378 -11.81 -2.95 25.15
C LEU A 378 -11.44 -1.49 25.42
N LYS A 379 -11.98 -0.54 24.63
CA LYS A 379 -11.73 0.90 24.85
C LYS A 379 -12.15 1.34 26.25
N ARG A 380 -13.32 0.90 26.70
CA ARG A 380 -13.83 1.20 28.04
C ARG A 380 -12.97 0.56 29.11
N ARG A 381 -12.63 -0.72 28.98
CA ARG A 381 -11.79 -1.46 29.94
C ARG A 381 -10.43 -0.80 30.10
N VAL A 382 -9.76 -0.46 29.00
CA VAL A 382 -8.45 0.25 29.02
C VAL A 382 -8.58 1.61 29.71
N LYS A 383 -9.60 2.40 29.38
CA LYS A 383 -9.84 3.70 30.02
C LYS A 383 -10.08 3.56 31.53
N ASP A 384 -10.88 2.58 31.92
CA ASP A 384 -11.23 2.36 33.31
C ASP A 384 -10.00 1.84 34.11
N VAL A 385 -9.19 0.93 33.57
CA VAL A 385 -7.94 0.47 34.21
C VAL A 385 -6.95 1.61 34.38
N LEU A 386 -6.76 2.46 33.35
CA LEU A 386 -5.89 3.64 33.46
C LEU A 386 -6.39 4.64 34.50
N ARG A 387 -7.72 4.77 34.67
CA ARG A 387 -8.29 5.58 35.74
C ARG A 387 -8.00 4.96 37.10
N ASP A 388 -8.19 3.66 37.27
CA ASP A 388 -7.91 2.97 38.54
C ASP A 388 -6.43 3.17 38.92
N LEU A 389 -5.50 2.99 37.98
CA LEU A 389 -4.06 3.25 38.16
C LEU A 389 -3.71 4.70 38.51
N SER A 390 -4.55 5.68 38.13
CA SER A 390 -4.35 7.09 38.48
C SER A 390 -4.91 7.48 39.86
N GLN A 391 -5.70 6.60 40.48
CA GLN A 391 -6.40 6.84 41.75
C GLN A 391 -5.70 6.18 42.92
N GLU A 392 -4.36 6.22 42.92
CA GLU A 392 -3.54 5.71 43.99
C GLU A 392 -3.80 6.48 45.30
N LYS A 393 -4.00 5.75 46.40
CA LYS A 393 -4.26 6.30 47.73
C LYS A 393 -3.21 5.81 48.71
N ARG A 394 -2.48 6.73 49.33
CA ARG A 394 -1.53 6.40 50.38
C ARG A 394 -2.24 6.04 51.69
N ILE A 395 -1.86 4.93 52.32
CA ILE A 395 -2.32 4.60 53.67
C ILE A 395 -1.64 5.56 54.67
N PRO A 396 -2.38 6.25 55.55
CA PRO A 396 -1.82 7.19 56.51
C PRO A 396 -0.68 6.58 57.33
N ARG A 397 0.43 7.33 57.48
CA ARG A 397 1.61 6.93 58.27
C ARG A 397 2.31 5.64 57.80
N SER A 398 2.09 5.21 56.57
CA SER A 398 2.84 4.11 55.95
C SER A 398 3.47 4.54 54.61
N SER A 399 4.38 3.72 54.09
CA SER A 399 4.92 3.80 52.73
C SER A 399 4.08 3.02 51.71
N ILE A 400 2.93 2.49 52.12
CA ILE A 400 2.09 1.65 51.27
C ILE A 400 1.05 2.52 50.57
N TYR A 401 0.97 2.31 49.26
CA TYR A 401 -0.03 2.91 48.39
C TYR A 401 -1.00 1.84 47.91
N LEU A 402 -2.28 2.20 47.86
CA LEU A 402 -3.37 1.33 47.49
C LEU A 402 -4.02 1.82 46.21
N ILE A 403 -4.31 0.86 45.34
CA ILE A 403 -5.12 1.09 44.16
C ILE A 403 -6.43 0.32 44.35
N HIS A 404 -7.54 1.03 44.22
CA HIS A 404 -8.85 0.38 44.23
C HIS A 404 -9.09 -0.28 42.87
N ALA A 405 -8.80 -1.58 42.80
CA ALA A 405 -8.94 -2.37 41.59
C ALA A 405 -10.33 -2.99 41.47
N ASN A 406 -10.84 -3.09 40.24
CA ASN A 406 -12.05 -3.85 39.92
C ASN A 406 -11.68 -5.12 39.15
N SER A 407 -12.03 -6.28 39.71
CA SER A 407 -11.67 -7.59 39.14
C SER A 407 -12.21 -7.86 37.74
N PHE A 408 -13.30 -7.20 37.33
CA PHE A 408 -13.83 -7.31 35.96
C PHE A 408 -13.03 -6.50 34.93
N ARG A 409 -12.12 -5.61 35.37
CA ARG A 409 -11.35 -4.71 34.50
C ARG A 409 -9.87 -5.04 34.47
N TRP A 410 -9.33 -5.46 35.60
CA TRP A 410 -7.95 -5.90 35.73
C TRP A 410 -7.74 -7.26 35.04
N PRO A 411 -6.48 -7.69 34.79
CA PRO A 411 -6.21 -8.99 34.22
C PRO A 411 -6.85 -10.12 35.02
N ALA A 412 -7.35 -11.16 34.36
CA ALA A 412 -7.99 -12.31 35.03
C ALA A 412 -7.04 -13.06 35.98
N SER A 413 -5.73 -12.92 35.79
CA SER A 413 -4.72 -13.46 36.70
C SER A 413 -4.66 -12.76 38.05
N MET A 414 -5.40 -11.66 38.26
CA MET A 414 -5.43 -10.92 39.52
C MET A 414 -5.93 -11.80 40.67
N GLY A 415 -5.14 -11.89 41.74
CA GLY A 415 -5.45 -12.77 42.86
C GLY A 415 -4.61 -12.50 44.09
N ARG A 416 -4.89 -13.28 45.13
CA ARG A 416 -4.21 -13.23 46.42
C ARG A 416 -3.04 -14.21 46.46
N LEU A 417 -1.92 -13.75 47.01
CA LEU A 417 -0.78 -14.52 47.42
C LEU A 417 -0.84 -14.69 48.95
N ASP A 418 -0.81 -15.92 49.42
CA ASP A 418 -0.68 -16.22 50.84
C ASP A 418 0.81 -16.30 51.19
N LEU A 419 1.44 -15.12 51.25
CA LEU A 419 2.85 -14.97 51.64
C LEU A 419 2.94 -14.74 53.16
N PRO A 420 3.43 -15.71 53.94
CA PRO A 420 3.71 -15.49 55.37
C PRO A 420 4.89 -14.53 55.55
N ASP A 421 5.00 -13.88 56.71
CA ASP A 421 6.21 -13.15 57.13
C ASP A 421 6.55 -11.83 56.41
N ILE A 422 5.55 -11.03 56.02
CA ILE A 422 5.76 -9.60 55.68
C ILE A 422 4.99 -8.72 56.68
N PRO A 423 5.59 -8.34 57.83
CA PRO A 423 4.87 -7.69 58.93
C PRO A 423 4.20 -6.37 58.53
N ALA A 424 4.90 -5.53 57.75
CA ALA A 424 4.37 -4.24 57.31
C ALA A 424 3.10 -4.38 56.44
N VAL A 425 3.11 -5.30 55.48
CA VAL A 425 1.94 -5.59 54.62
C VAL A 425 0.83 -6.24 55.43
N SER A 426 1.17 -7.14 56.35
CA SER A 426 0.19 -7.81 57.22
C SER A 426 -0.55 -6.82 58.13
N ALA A 427 0.17 -5.85 58.70
CA ALA A 427 -0.42 -4.80 59.53
C ALA A 427 -1.32 -3.88 58.71
N ALA A 428 -0.87 -3.45 57.52
CA ALA A 428 -1.66 -2.62 56.62
C ALA A 428 -2.94 -3.34 56.15
N LYS A 429 -2.83 -4.61 55.75
CA LYS A 429 -3.97 -5.45 55.35
C LYS A 429 -5.01 -5.55 56.48
N LYS A 430 -4.58 -5.79 57.72
CA LYS A 430 -5.49 -5.81 58.89
C LYS A 430 -6.16 -4.45 59.12
N ALA A 431 -5.42 -3.35 59.07
CA ALA A 431 -5.95 -2.01 59.28
C ALA A 431 -7.01 -1.63 58.24
N VAL A 432 -6.72 -1.87 56.95
CA VAL A 432 -7.63 -1.57 55.84
C VAL A 432 -8.89 -2.44 55.89
N ILE A 433 -8.76 -3.75 56.16
CA ILE A 433 -9.92 -4.64 56.30
C ILE A 433 -10.80 -4.18 57.47
N GLN A 434 -10.22 -3.78 58.60
CA GLN A 434 -10.98 -3.29 59.75
C GLN A 434 -11.70 -1.97 59.45
N GLU A 435 -11.05 -1.03 58.75
CA GLU A 435 -11.65 0.22 58.29
C GLU A 435 -12.84 -0.06 57.36
N LYS A 436 -12.65 -0.88 56.32
CA LYS A 436 -13.69 -1.18 55.34
C LYS A 436 -14.86 -1.98 55.93
N LYS A 437 -14.57 -2.84 56.91
CA LYS A 437 -15.62 -3.52 57.70
C LYS A 437 -16.50 -2.53 58.47
N ARG A 438 -15.95 -1.43 59.01
CA ARG A 438 -16.74 -0.37 59.67
C ARG A 438 -17.62 0.39 58.68
N GLU A 439 -17.13 0.58 57.46
CA GLU A 439 -17.89 1.19 56.36
C GLU A 439 -18.92 0.25 55.70
N ARG A 440 -19.00 -1.01 56.14
CA ARG A 440 -19.83 -2.07 55.52
C ARG A 440 -19.49 -2.32 54.04
N VAL A 441 -18.24 -2.08 53.66
CA VAL A 441 -17.73 -2.35 52.31
C VAL A 441 -16.95 -3.66 52.34
N LEU A 442 -17.32 -4.61 51.47
CA LEU A 442 -16.56 -5.83 51.26
C LEU A 442 -15.39 -5.54 50.33
N VAL A 443 -14.17 -5.71 50.83
CA VAL A 443 -12.93 -5.51 50.06
C VAL A 443 -12.13 -6.79 50.10
N GLU A 444 -11.71 -7.25 48.92
CA GLU A 444 -10.77 -8.35 48.78
C GLU A 444 -9.35 -7.79 48.59
N TRP A 445 -8.39 -8.36 49.31
CA TRP A 445 -6.99 -7.97 49.20
C TRP A 445 -6.29 -8.79 48.12
N VAL A 446 -5.70 -8.08 47.16
CA VAL A 446 -4.98 -8.64 46.02
C VAL A 446 -3.56 -8.10 46.03
N ASP A 447 -2.58 -8.97 45.89
CA ASP A 447 -1.17 -8.63 46.06
C ASP A 447 -0.23 -9.26 45.03
N ASN A 448 -0.72 -10.08 44.09
CA ASN A 448 0.11 -10.63 43.02
C ASN A 448 0.61 -9.61 41.99
N PHE A 449 -0.06 -8.46 41.89
CA PHE A 449 0.39 -7.28 41.12
C PHE A 449 1.07 -6.22 41.99
N SER A 450 1.25 -6.45 43.29
CA SER A 450 1.91 -5.48 44.17
C SER A 450 3.39 -5.38 43.84
N THR A 451 3.90 -4.16 43.92
CA THR A 451 5.30 -3.82 43.67
C THR A 451 5.94 -3.24 44.93
N VAL A 452 7.25 -3.38 45.02
CA VAL A 452 8.08 -2.91 46.13
C VAL A 452 9.30 -2.24 45.52
N ASP A 453 9.51 -0.97 45.87
CA ASP A 453 10.77 -0.29 45.60
C ASP A 453 11.76 -0.64 46.69
N ILE A 454 12.93 -1.14 46.28
CA ILE A 454 14.02 -1.48 47.18
C ILE A 454 15.25 -0.63 46.85
N GLU A 455 15.95 -0.21 47.91
CA GLU A 455 17.20 0.54 47.81
C GLU A 455 18.35 -0.40 48.13
N VAL A 456 19.30 -0.54 47.19
CA VAL A 456 20.52 -1.34 47.36
C VAL A 456 21.72 -0.48 46.98
N GLY A 457 22.44 0.00 48.01
CA GLY A 457 23.49 0.99 47.82
C GLY A 457 22.95 2.26 47.17
N SER A 458 23.46 2.61 45.99
CA SER A 458 23.01 3.78 45.21
C SER A 458 21.92 3.46 44.18
N ALA A 459 21.48 2.21 44.06
CA ALA A 459 20.46 1.80 43.09
C ALA A 459 19.09 1.69 43.75
N VAL A 460 18.06 2.16 43.04
CA VAL A 460 16.66 1.92 43.37
C VAL A 460 16.10 0.97 42.32
N ALA A 461 15.51 -0.14 42.76
CA ALA A 461 14.92 -1.14 41.88
C ALA A 461 13.47 -1.44 42.29
N THR A 462 12.57 -1.50 41.32
CA THR A 462 11.20 -1.95 41.52
C THR A 462 11.12 -3.46 41.26
N ILE A 463 10.70 -4.22 42.27
CA ILE A 463 10.47 -5.67 42.21
C ILE A 463 9.04 -6.00 42.64
N SER A 464 8.55 -7.21 42.35
CA SER A 464 7.22 -7.61 42.81
C SER A 464 7.24 -7.96 44.31
N LEU A 465 6.07 -7.91 44.97
CA LEU A 465 5.96 -8.34 46.37
C LEU A 465 6.41 -9.80 46.57
N LEU A 466 6.12 -10.67 45.59
CA LEU A 466 6.58 -12.05 45.59
C LEU A 466 8.10 -12.17 45.48
N GLN A 467 8.74 -11.37 44.61
CA GLN A 467 10.20 -11.33 44.50
C GLN A 467 10.84 -10.80 45.79
N TYR A 468 10.26 -9.76 46.38
CA TYR A 468 10.69 -9.24 47.68
C TYR A 468 10.62 -10.33 48.76
N TRP A 469 9.51 -11.07 48.81
CA TRP A 469 9.37 -12.20 49.74
C TRP A 469 10.44 -13.27 49.53
N ILE A 470 10.67 -13.71 48.30
CA ILE A 470 11.73 -14.68 47.94
C ILE A 470 13.10 -14.19 48.41
N VAL A 471 13.41 -12.91 48.19
CA VAL A 471 14.66 -12.28 48.66
C VAL A 471 14.76 -12.31 50.19
N THR A 472 13.69 -11.99 50.92
CA THR A 472 13.71 -12.07 52.39
C THR A 472 13.91 -13.49 52.93
N LYS A 473 13.42 -14.51 52.20
CA LYS A 473 13.64 -15.92 52.53
C LYS A 473 15.08 -16.34 52.23
N ALA A 474 15.65 -15.89 51.11
CA ALA A 474 17.05 -16.11 50.75
C ALA A 474 18.02 -15.53 51.78
N LEU A 475 17.77 -14.30 52.27
CA LEU A 475 18.57 -13.66 53.33
C LEU A 475 18.59 -14.45 54.64
N LYS A 476 17.52 -15.22 54.92
CA LYS A 476 17.39 -16.06 56.11
C LYS A 476 17.80 -17.52 55.86
N ALA A 477 18.32 -17.83 54.67
CA ALA A 477 18.62 -19.20 54.22
C ALA A 477 17.44 -20.18 54.41
N GLN A 478 16.21 -19.71 54.13
CA GLN A 478 14.98 -20.49 54.35
C GLN A 478 14.57 -21.30 53.12
N SER A 479 13.95 -22.46 53.38
CA SER A 479 13.34 -23.28 52.34
C SER A 479 11.97 -22.75 51.92
N ILE A 480 11.66 -22.85 50.63
CA ILE A 480 10.34 -22.57 50.06
C ILE A 480 9.78 -23.80 49.35
N ASP A 481 8.46 -23.99 49.42
CA ASP A 481 7.75 -24.94 48.59
C ASP A 481 7.23 -24.24 47.32
N THR A 482 7.86 -24.53 46.19
CA THR A 482 7.48 -23.93 44.91
C THR A 482 6.19 -24.54 44.35
N ALA A 483 5.78 -25.74 44.77
CA ALA A 483 4.53 -26.34 44.30
C ALA A 483 3.32 -25.55 44.83
N ALA A 484 3.30 -25.21 46.12
CA ALA A 484 2.27 -24.38 46.73
C ALA A 484 2.23 -22.94 46.19
N LEU A 485 3.36 -22.40 45.73
CA LEU A 485 3.41 -21.06 45.15
C LEU A 485 2.95 -21.04 43.68
N LYS A 486 3.23 -22.10 42.92
CA LYS A 486 2.73 -22.25 41.54
C LYS A 486 1.20 -22.32 41.48
N THR A 487 0.55 -22.90 42.49
CA THR A 487 -0.93 -22.93 42.54
C THR A 487 -1.54 -21.57 42.82
N GLN A 488 -0.85 -20.69 43.55
CA GLN A 488 -1.32 -19.33 43.87
C GLN A 488 -0.94 -18.29 42.81
N CYS A 489 0.17 -18.50 42.09
CA CYS A 489 0.67 -17.58 41.08
C CYS A 489 1.12 -18.33 39.83
N ALA A 490 0.28 -18.31 38.78
CA ALA A 490 0.59 -18.95 37.50
C ALA A 490 1.89 -18.41 36.86
N THR A 491 2.29 -17.19 37.19
CA THR A 491 3.53 -16.56 36.69
C THR A 491 4.72 -16.74 37.64
N PHE A 492 4.62 -17.56 38.71
CA PHE A 492 5.67 -17.74 39.73
C PHE A 492 7.07 -17.92 39.12
N HIS A 493 7.20 -18.80 38.13
CA HIS A 493 8.47 -19.05 37.44
C HIS A 493 9.11 -17.77 36.90
N LYS A 494 8.32 -16.91 36.25
CA LYS A 494 8.84 -15.63 35.74
C LYS A 494 9.37 -14.71 36.84
N HIS A 495 8.78 -14.76 38.04
CA HIS A 495 9.28 -13.99 39.19
C HIS A 495 10.60 -14.57 39.71
N PHE A 496 10.66 -15.89 39.83
CA PHE A 496 11.78 -16.63 40.40
C PHE A 496 13.00 -16.66 39.48
N ASP A 497 12.79 -17.00 38.21
CA ASP A 497 13.85 -17.12 37.19
C ASP A 497 14.55 -15.76 36.99
N ALA A 498 13.81 -14.64 37.01
CA ALA A 498 14.41 -13.31 36.90
C ALA A 498 15.40 -13.00 38.03
N LEU A 499 15.18 -13.51 39.25
CA LEU A 499 16.10 -13.35 40.37
C LEU A 499 17.33 -14.25 40.23
N LEU A 500 17.14 -15.48 39.72
CA LEU A 500 18.21 -16.44 39.47
C LEU A 500 19.13 -15.98 38.33
N GLU A 501 18.56 -15.53 37.21
CA GLU A 501 19.29 -15.04 36.03
C GLU A 501 20.18 -13.84 36.35
N GLN A 502 19.73 -12.95 37.24
CA GLN A 502 20.54 -11.83 37.73
C GLN A 502 21.56 -12.25 38.79
N GLY A 503 21.53 -13.50 39.25
CA GLY A 503 22.40 -14.02 40.30
C GLY A 503 22.15 -13.37 41.67
N LEU A 504 20.93 -12.87 41.90
CA LEU A 504 20.55 -12.21 43.16
C LEU A 504 20.19 -13.24 44.24
N VAL A 505 19.64 -14.38 43.82
CA VAL A 505 19.28 -15.50 44.68
C VAL A 505 19.93 -16.77 44.12
N THR A 506 20.28 -17.70 45.00
CA THR A 506 20.65 -19.07 44.64
C THR A 506 19.59 -20.03 45.16
N ALA A 507 19.36 -21.11 44.42
CA ALA A 507 18.41 -22.13 44.81
C ALA A 507 19.07 -23.51 44.73
N THR A 508 19.03 -24.24 45.83
CA THR A 508 19.49 -25.62 45.92
C THR A 508 18.33 -26.49 46.35
N HIS A 509 18.14 -27.65 45.73
CA HIS A 509 17.12 -28.59 46.18
C HIS A 509 17.30 -28.89 47.68
N ALA A 510 16.22 -28.76 48.44
CA ALA A 510 16.29 -29.06 49.87
C ALA A 510 16.63 -30.55 50.06
N PRO A 511 17.49 -30.91 51.04
CA PRO A 511 17.80 -32.30 51.31
C PRO A 511 16.53 -33.02 51.80
N GLY A 512 15.94 -33.84 50.92
CA GLY A 512 14.77 -34.68 51.21
C GLY A 512 15.09 -36.16 51.03
N PRO A 513 14.39 -37.07 51.73
CA PRO A 513 14.60 -38.50 51.56
C PRO A 513 14.25 -38.92 50.13
N LYS A 514 15.20 -39.56 49.44
CA LYS A 514 14.98 -40.19 48.13
C LYS A 514 13.88 -41.24 48.27
N LYS A 515 12.65 -40.93 47.86
CA LYS A 515 11.64 -41.97 47.59
C LYS A 515 11.81 -42.46 46.15
N HIS A 516 12.02 -43.76 46.00
CA HIS A 516 11.97 -44.44 44.72
C HIS A 516 10.57 -44.27 44.10
N GLY A 517 10.51 -43.74 42.88
CA GLY A 517 9.28 -43.60 42.11
C GLY A 517 8.78 -42.16 41.96
N GLY A 518 9.39 -41.43 41.01
CA GLY A 518 8.79 -40.32 40.25
C GLY A 518 7.92 -39.29 40.98
N SER A 519 8.54 -38.38 41.73
CA SER A 519 8.08 -36.99 41.88
C SER A 519 9.19 -36.17 42.52
N GLU A 520 9.79 -35.26 41.75
CA GLU A 520 10.76 -34.29 42.27
C GLU A 520 10.05 -33.42 43.31
N THR A 521 10.48 -33.47 44.56
CA THR A 521 9.94 -32.60 45.62
C THR A 521 10.28 -31.15 45.27
N GLY A 522 9.26 -30.33 44.97
CA GLY A 522 9.38 -28.91 44.59
C GLY A 522 9.86 -27.96 45.68
N THR A 523 10.61 -28.44 46.67
CA THR A 523 11.13 -27.66 47.79
C THR A 523 12.58 -27.25 47.54
N PHE A 524 12.87 -25.95 47.64
CA PHE A 524 14.19 -25.39 47.43
C PHE A 524 14.65 -24.62 48.66
N THR A 525 15.89 -24.84 49.08
CA THR A 525 16.59 -23.95 50.01
C THR A 525 17.11 -22.76 49.22
N LEU A 526 16.72 -21.56 49.63
CA LEU A 526 17.16 -20.32 49.00
C LEU A 526 18.40 -19.79 49.73
N GLY A 527 19.36 -19.29 48.96
CA GLY A 527 20.53 -18.58 49.46
C GLY A 527 20.69 -17.23 48.77
N VAL A 528 21.53 -16.38 49.36
CA VAL A 528 21.95 -15.13 48.73
C VAL A 528 22.83 -15.46 47.53
N GLY A 529 22.58 -14.83 46.39
CA GLY A 529 23.40 -15.02 45.19
C GLY A 529 24.63 -14.11 45.16
N ASN A 530 25.62 -14.47 44.35
CA ASN A 530 26.91 -13.77 44.28
C ASN A 530 26.79 -12.29 43.84
N ASN A 531 25.69 -11.92 43.17
CA ASN A 531 25.47 -10.55 42.69
C ASN A 531 24.57 -9.73 43.62
N PHE A 532 24.18 -10.25 44.78
CA PHE A 532 23.21 -9.60 45.68
C PHE A 532 23.66 -8.20 46.11
N ASP A 533 24.94 -8.01 46.43
CA ASP A 533 25.47 -6.70 46.86
C ASP A 533 25.90 -5.81 45.68
N THR A 534 25.59 -6.18 44.43
CA THR A 534 25.99 -5.42 43.24
C THR A 534 24.88 -4.48 42.77
N PRO A 535 24.96 -3.15 43.00
CA PRO A 535 23.85 -2.22 42.70
C PRO A 535 23.43 -2.22 41.22
N SER A 536 24.38 -2.41 40.30
CA SER A 536 24.11 -2.41 38.85
C SER A 536 23.27 -3.61 38.38
N ARG A 537 23.14 -4.65 39.21
CA ARG A 537 22.33 -5.85 38.95
C ARG A 537 20.89 -5.67 39.42
N TRP A 538 20.65 -4.78 40.38
CA TRP A 538 19.32 -4.35 40.80
C TRP A 538 18.75 -3.35 39.80
N LYS A 539 18.06 -3.87 38.79
CA LYS A 539 17.24 -3.12 37.83
C LYS A 539 15.75 -3.36 38.11
N ASN A 540 14.83 -2.76 37.36
CA ASN A 540 13.42 -3.12 37.46
C ASN A 540 13.21 -4.57 36.97
N LEU A 541 12.95 -5.49 37.91
CA LEU A 541 12.83 -6.95 37.66
C LEU A 541 11.38 -7.43 37.60
N LEU A 542 10.42 -6.51 37.50
CA LEU A 542 9.01 -6.86 37.38
C LEU A 542 8.79 -7.79 36.17
N PRO A 543 8.19 -8.97 36.38
CA PRO A 543 7.98 -9.90 35.29
C PRO A 543 6.93 -9.37 34.33
N GLU A 544 6.87 -10.00 33.16
CA GLU A 544 5.74 -9.81 32.27
C GLU A 544 4.52 -10.55 32.82
N TYR A 545 3.61 -9.77 33.40
CA TYR A 545 2.26 -10.21 33.80
C TYR A 545 1.37 -10.59 32.61
N VAL A 546 1.90 -10.56 31.40
CA VAL A 546 1.30 -11.16 30.21
C VAL A 546 1.33 -12.68 30.39
N THR A 547 0.20 -13.26 30.82
CA THR A 547 -0.03 -14.68 30.62
C THR A 547 -0.24 -14.89 29.12
N GLN A 548 0.52 -15.80 28.51
CA GLN A 548 -0.01 -16.44 27.31
C GLN A 548 -1.31 -17.06 27.80
N ALA A 549 -2.46 -16.55 27.37
CA ALA A 549 -3.71 -17.15 27.75
C ALA A 549 -3.70 -18.56 27.16
N GLU A 550 -3.27 -19.55 27.95
CA GLU A 550 -3.90 -20.86 27.89
C GLU A 550 -5.39 -20.57 27.93
N ARG A 551 -6.10 -21.14 26.94
CA ARG A 551 -7.51 -20.87 26.62
C ARG A 551 -8.23 -20.36 27.86
N PRO A 552 -8.73 -19.10 27.88
CA PRO A 552 -9.43 -18.61 29.06
C PRO A 552 -10.46 -19.65 29.44
N GLN A 553 -10.45 -20.10 30.71
CA GLN A 553 -11.51 -20.97 31.23
C GLN A 553 -12.83 -20.38 30.73
N GLU A 554 -13.61 -21.15 30.00
CA GLU A 554 -14.73 -20.62 29.21
C GLU A 554 -15.80 -19.92 30.08
N HIS A 555 -15.77 -20.17 31.40
CA HIS A 555 -16.78 -19.78 32.36
C HIS A 555 -17.09 -18.27 32.48
N PRO A 556 -16.14 -17.33 32.63
CA PRO A 556 -16.48 -15.91 32.79
C PRO A 556 -17.01 -15.28 31.51
N LYS A 557 -16.50 -15.72 30.35
CA LYS A 557 -16.96 -15.23 29.03
C LYS A 557 -18.28 -15.82 28.63
N GLN A 558 -18.52 -17.12 28.84
CA GLN A 558 -19.85 -17.71 28.68
C GLN A 558 -20.84 -16.93 29.54
N TYR A 559 -20.54 -16.69 30.82
CA TYR A 559 -21.42 -15.92 31.69
C TYR A 559 -21.71 -14.50 31.17
N LEU A 560 -20.69 -13.71 30.82
CA LEU A 560 -20.90 -12.35 30.29
C LEU A 560 -21.65 -12.33 28.95
N THR A 561 -21.40 -13.34 28.10
CA THR A 561 -22.09 -13.51 26.82
C THR A 561 -23.57 -13.84 27.05
N LEU A 562 -23.88 -14.75 27.98
CA LEU A 562 -25.23 -15.11 28.37
C LEU A 562 -25.97 -13.91 29.03
N VAL A 563 -25.28 -13.10 29.83
CA VAL A 563 -25.84 -11.86 30.40
C VAL A 563 -26.06 -10.78 29.33
N SER A 564 -25.19 -10.72 28.31
CA SER A 564 -25.39 -9.81 27.17
C SER A 564 -26.58 -10.22 26.30
N LEU A 565 -26.80 -11.53 26.13
CA LEU A 565 -27.97 -12.13 25.51
C LEU A 565 -29.24 -11.77 26.29
N ASP A 566 -29.25 -11.96 27.62
CA ASP A 566 -30.36 -11.56 28.47
C ASP A 566 -30.69 -10.08 28.27
N SER A 567 -29.68 -9.21 28.34
CA SER A 567 -29.83 -7.76 28.15
C SER A 567 -30.37 -7.39 26.77
N PHE A 568 -30.00 -8.13 25.72
CA PHE A 568 -30.48 -7.90 24.37
C PHE A 568 -31.93 -8.36 24.21
N ILE A 569 -32.26 -9.57 24.67
CA ILE A 569 -33.62 -10.11 24.64
C ILE A 569 -34.57 -9.17 25.39
N SER A 570 -34.21 -8.77 26.62
CA SER A 570 -35.02 -7.83 27.40
C SER A 570 -35.13 -6.46 26.73
N ARG A 571 -34.06 -5.93 26.11
CA ARG A 571 -34.15 -4.65 25.36
C ARG A 571 -35.02 -4.74 24.12
N SER A 572 -34.93 -5.83 23.37
CA SER A 572 -35.75 -6.04 22.16
C SER A 572 -37.22 -6.10 22.53
N LEU A 573 -37.57 -6.91 23.55
CA LEU A 573 -38.95 -7.04 24.01
C LEU A 573 -39.46 -5.76 24.70
N LYS A 574 -38.62 -5.04 25.45
CA LYS A 574 -38.99 -3.71 25.98
C LYS A 574 -39.37 -2.71 24.89
N HIS A 575 -38.69 -2.75 23.74
CA HIS A 575 -38.94 -1.81 22.65
C HIS A 575 -40.18 -2.17 21.84
N GLN A 576 -40.44 -3.46 21.68
CA GLN A 576 -41.53 -3.97 20.87
C GLN A 576 -41.96 -5.32 21.47
N SER A 577 -43.12 -5.35 22.13
CA SER A 577 -43.71 -6.53 22.73
C SER A 577 -45.22 -6.53 22.43
N PRO A 578 -45.82 -7.67 22.04
CA PRO A 578 -45.22 -9.01 21.89
C PRO A 578 -44.41 -9.19 20.57
N GLN A 579 -43.47 -10.14 20.55
CA GLN A 579 -42.69 -10.54 19.36
C GLN A 579 -42.77 -12.04 19.10
N GLN A 580 -42.71 -12.48 17.84
CA GLN A 580 -42.59 -13.91 17.53
C GLN A 580 -41.25 -14.47 18.00
N LYS A 581 -41.28 -15.57 18.76
CA LYS A 581 -40.10 -16.24 19.32
C LYS A 581 -39.09 -16.63 18.24
N ALA A 582 -39.57 -17.23 17.14
CA ALA A 582 -38.72 -17.66 16.03
C ALA A 582 -37.99 -16.48 15.34
N ALA A 583 -38.67 -15.35 15.17
CA ALA A 583 -38.11 -14.15 14.55
C ALA A 583 -37.04 -13.50 15.44
N LEU A 584 -37.29 -13.40 16.75
CA LEU A 584 -36.32 -12.87 17.71
C LEU A 584 -35.07 -13.77 17.80
N ILE A 585 -35.25 -15.09 17.85
CA ILE A 585 -34.14 -16.04 17.86
C ILE A 585 -33.30 -15.91 16.57
N SER A 586 -33.94 -15.86 15.40
CA SER A 586 -33.25 -15.70 14.11
C SER A 586 -32.44 -14.40 14.04
N ALA A 587 -33.00 -13.30 14.56
CA ALA A 587 -32.31 -12.01 14.62
C ALA A 587 -31.08 -12.05 15.56
N ILE A 588 -31.17 -12.78 16.68
CA ILE A 588 -30.06 -12.96 17.63
C ILE A 588 -28.96 -13.81 17.01
N ILE A 589 -29.30 -14.93 16.36
CA ILE A 589 -28.34 -15.80 15.67
C ILE A 589 -27.62 -15.02 14.58
N ALA A 590 -28.35 -14.29 13.74
CA ALA A 590 -27.76 -13.50 12.67
C ALA A 590 -26.83 -12.38 13.17
N LYS A 591 -27.13 -11.79 14.33
CA LYS A 591 -26.40 -10.64 14.87
C LYS A 591 -25.20 -11.01 15.76
N PHE A 592 -25.30 -12.12 16.49
CA PHE A 592 -24.33 -12.51 17.52
C PHE A 592 -23.71 -13.90 17.31
N GLY A 593 -24.23 -14.70 16.37
CA GLY A 593 -23.66 -16.00 16.02
C GLY A 593 -23.85 -17.10 17.07
N HIS A 594 -24.82 -16.96 17.98
CA HIS A 594 -25.11 -17.99 19.00
C HIS A 594 -25.88 -19.18 18.43
N SER A 595 -25.79 -20.34 19.09
CA SER A 595 -26.64 -21.48 18.76
C SER A 595 -28.09 -21.22 19.17
N GLU A 596 -29.04 -21.77 18.42
CA GLU A 596 -30.46 -21.68 18.74
C GLU A 596 -30.78 -22.20 20.15
N SER A 597 -30.12 -23.29 20.56
CA SER A 597 -30.26 -23.88 21.89
C SER A 597 -29.90 -22.91 23.02
N ALA A 598 -28.78 -22.20 22.90
CA ALA A 598 -28.34 -21.25 23.91
C ALA A 598 -29.31 -20.07 24.06
N VAL A 599 -29.88 -19.58 22.95
CA VAL A 599 -30.86 -18.49 22.99
C VAL A 599 -32.16 -18.94 23.65
N LYS A 600 -32.64 -20.16 23.34
CA LYS A 600 -33.84 -20.74 23.97
C LYS A 600 -33.65 -20.90 25.49
N GLU A 601 -32.51 -21.43 25.92
CA GLU A 601 -32.18 -21.57 27.34
C GLU A 601 -32.20 -20.22 28.07
N ARG A 602 -31.68 -19.14 27.45
CA ARG A 602 -31.75 -17.79 28.04
C ARG A 602 -33.16 -17.23 28.12
N ILE A 603 -33.99 -17.48 27.12
CA ILE A 603 -35.42 -17.10 27.15
C ILE A 603 -36.12 -17.80 28.33
N GLU A 604 -35.87 -19.09 28.55
CA GLU A 604 -36.40 -19.82 29.71
C GLU A 604 -35.91 -19.25 31.05
N VAL A 605 -34.64 -18.84 31.14
CA VAL A 605 -34.12 -18.18 32.34
C VAL A 605 -34.83 -16.86 32.60
N LEU A 606 -35.10 -16.06 31.57
CA LEU A 606 -35.85 -14.81 31.69
C LEU A 606 -37.31 -15.03 32.06
N GLN A 607 -37.94 -16.11 31.57
CA GLN A 607 -39.27 -16.54 31.98
C GLN A 607 -39.32 -16.94 33.45
N LYS A 608 -38.36 -17.77 33.90
CA LYS A 608 -38.21 -18.16 35.32
C LYS A 608 -38.01 -16.96 36.24
N ARG A 609 -37.38 -15.88 35.74
CA ARG A 609 -37.20 -14.62 36.47
C ARG A 609 -38.42 -13.69 36.40
N GLY A 610 -39.50 -14.10 35.73
CA GLY A 610 -40.70 -13.29 35.57
C GLY A 610 -40.53 -12.05 34.71
N LEU A 611 -39.51 -12.01 33.83
CA LEU A 611 -39.23 -10.86 32.95
C LEU A 611 -39.81 -11.02 31.54
N VAL A 612 -40.17 -12.26 31.17
CA VAL A 612 -40.72 -12.59 29.86
C VAL A 612 -41.84 -13.60 30.04
N LYS A 613 -42.95 -13.43 29.33
CA LYS A 613 -44.02 -14.42 29.21
C LYS A 613 -44.01 -14.99 27.80
N GLU A 614 -44.26 -16.29 27.65
CA GLU A 614 -44.52 -16.89 26.34
C GLU A 614 -45.98 -17.27 26.24
N ASP A 615 -46.60 -16.86 25.15
CA ASP A 615 -47.95 -17.27 24.78
C ASP A 615 -47.98 -17.60 23.29
N SER A 616 -48.37 -18.83 22.94
CA SER A 616 -48.65 -19.25 21.57
C SER A 616 -47.53 -18.93 20.56
N GLY A 617 -46.26 -19.10 20.97
CA GLY A 617 -45.09 -18.84 20.12
C GLY A 617 -44.68 -17.36 20.04
N THR A 618 -45.34 -16.48 20.79
CA THR A 618 -44.97 -15.08 20.98
C THR A 618 -44.39 -14.84 22.38
N LEU A 619 -43.40 -13.96 22.46
CA LEU A 619 -42.74 -13.54 23.69
C LEU A 619 -43.20 -12.13 24.04
N GLU A 620 -43.65 -11.95 25.28
CA GLU A 620 -44.09 -10.69 25.84
C GLU A 620 -43.15 -10.26 26.97
N TYR A 621 -42.80 -8.98 27.04
CA TYR A 621 -42.01 -8.43 28.14
C TYR A 621 -42.90 -8.18 29.36
N ILE A 622 -42.49 -8.67 30.53
CA ILE A 622 -43.13 -8.36 31.80
C ILE A 622 -42.29 -7.25 32.49
N PRO A 623 -42.84 -6.03 32.68
CA PRO A 623 -42.09 -4.87 33.14
C PRO A 623 -41.45 -4.94 34.51
#